data_AF-A0A2R4PH42-F1
#
_entry.id   AF-A0A2R4PH42-F1
#
_cell.length_a   1.000
_cell.length_b   1.000
_cell.length_c   1.000
_cell.angle_alpha   90.00
_cell.angle_beta   90.00
_cell.angle_gamma   90.00
#
_symmetry.space_group_name_H-M   'P 1'
#
loop_
_entity.id
_entity.type
_entity.pdbx_description
1 polymer ?
#
loop_
_entity_poly.entity_id
_entity_poly.type
_entity_poly.pdbx_seq_one_letter_code
_entity_poly.pdbx_strand_id
1 'polypeptide(L)'
;MKKLVLFVLFYGFSCLSSATQTLAPLEPNELQSYTSTVCSDHANPELCKKAFIKFMGYIKTNDDYYYFCQKQKEAGMTVNKDSCNKSEALREFLDKP
;
A
#
# COMPACT_ATOMS: atom_id res chain seq x y z
N MET A 1 -0.75 34.55 -50.62
CA MET A 1 -1.50 35.03 -49.45
C MET A 1 -1.70 33.87 -48.48
N LYS A 2 -1.17 34.00 -47.26
CA LYS A 2 -1.22 33.01 -46.19
C LYS A 2 -2.67 32.67 -45.82
N LYS A 3 -3.01 31.39 -45.69
CA LYS A 3 -4.14 30.93 -44.87
C LYS A 3 -3.65 29.82 -43.95
N LEU A 4 -3.28 30.23 -42.74
CA LEU A 4 -3.23 29.38 -41.55
C LEU A 4 -4.67 29.03 -41.18
N VAL A 5 -4.99 27.74 -41.07
CA VAL A 5 -6.09 27.29 -40.22
C VAL A 5 -5.62 26.06 -39.46
N LEU A 6 -5.31 26.30 -38.18
CA LEU A 6 -5.23 25.32 -37.11
C LEU A 6 -6.51 24.45 -37.09
N PHE A 7 -6.35 23.14 -37.06
CA PHE A 7 -7.33 22.26 -36.43
C PHE A 7 -6.61 21.42 -35.36
N VAL A 8 -6.57 22.01 -34.17
CA VAL A 8 -6.25 21.34 -32.91
C VAL A 8 -7.46 20.51 -32.53
N LEU A 9 -7.43 19.21 -32.78
CA LEU A 9 -8.39 18.24 -32.24
C LEU A 9 -7.68 16.92 -31.93
N PHE A 10 -6.81 16.95 -30.91
CA PHE A 10 -6.45 15.78 -30.12
C PHE A 10 -6.61 16.14 -28.64
N TYR A 11 -7.81 16.58 -28.27
CA TYR A 11 -8.28 16.58 -26.90
C TYR A 11 -9.01 15.26 -26.67
N GLY A 12 -8.41 14.35 -25.91
CA GLY A 12 -9.13 13.15 -25.48
C GLY A 12 -8.26 11.93 -25.21
N PHE A 13 -7.19 12.08 -24.45
CA PHE A 13 -6.68 10.96 -23.65
C PHE A 13 -6.08 11.49 -22.35
N SER A 14 -6.89 12.24 -21.59
CA SER A 14 -6.66 12.35 -20.16
C SER A 14 -7.01 10.99 -19.55
N CYS A 15 -6.07 10.04 -19.64
CA CYS A 15 -5.94 9.01 -18.62
C CYS A 15 -5.70 9.74 -17.30
N LEU A 16 -6.78 10.12 -16.64
CA LEU A 16 -6.78 10.31 -15.20
C LEU A 16 -6.50 8.92 -14.63
N SER A 17 -5.23 8.54 -14.60
CA SER A 17 -4.76 7.53 -13.67
C SER A 17 -5.17 8.06 -12.30
N SER A 18 -6.25 7.50 -11.75
CA SER A 18 -6.48 7.53 -10.31
C SER A 18 -5.22 6.94 -9.71
N ALA A 19 -4.28 7.80 -9.35
CA ALA A 19 -3.20 7.43 -8.48
C ALA A 19 -3.92 7.00 -7.21
N THR A 20 -4.15 5.69 -7.08
CA THR A 20 -4.37 5.05 -5.80
C THR A 20 -3.37 5.72 -4.88
N GLN A 21 -3.88 6.48 -3.90
CA GLN A 21 -3.04 7.08 -2.89
C GLN A 21 -2.39 5.91 -2.16
N THR A 22 -1.26 5.45 -2.67
CA THR A 22 -0.31 4.66 -1.91
C THR A 22 -0.01 5.56 -0.73
N LEU A 23 -0.62 5.26 0.42
CA LEU A 23 -0.26 5.88 1.68
C LEU A 23 1.25 5.80 1.74
N ALA A 24 1.92 6.95 1.82
CA ALA A 24 3.36 6.98 1.92
C ALA A 24 3.75 6.03 3.07
N PRO A 25 4.79 5.18 2.90
CA PRO A 25 5.26 4.35 3.99
C PRO A 25 5.46 5.23 5.22
N LEU A 26 4.96 4.79 6.38
CA LEU A 26 5.17 5.52 7.62
C LEU A 26 6.67 5.70 7.84
N GLU A 27 7.09 6.94 8.07
CA GLU A 27 8.47 7.20 8.43
C GLU A 27 8.77 6.54 9.79
N PRO A 28 10.01 6.11 10.04
CA PRO A 28 10.34 5.39 11.28
C PRO A 28 9.97 6.16 12.56
N ASN A 29 10.05 7.49 12.53
CA ASN A 29 9.66 8.38 13.64
C ASN A 29 8.14 8.42 13.86
N GLU A 30 7.33 8.36 12.80
CA GLU A 30 5.87 8.29 12.88
C GLU A 30 5.44 6.97 13.49
N LEU A 31 6.04 5.86 13.05
CA LEU A 31 5.79 4.55 13.64
C LEU A 31 6.14 4.53 15.14
N GLN A 32 7.25 5.15 15.54
CA GLN A 32 7.63 5.25 16.95
C GLN A 32 6.65 6.10 17.76
N SER A 33 6.16 7.20 17.19
CA SER A 33 5.15 8.07 17.80
C SER A 33 3.82 7.34 18.03
N TYR A 34 3.32 6.63 17.00
CA TYR A 34 2.11 5.82 17.13
C TYR A 34 2.28 4.69 18.14
N THR A 35 3.40 3.98 18.10
CA THR A 35 3.67 2.91 19.05
C THR A 35 3.67 3.44 20.48
N SER A 36 4.25 4.62 20.71
CA SER A 36 4.28 5.25 22.04
C SER A 36 2.88 5.66 22.51
N THR A 37 2.05 6.16 21.59
CA THR A 37 0.67 6.57 21.88
C THR A 37 -0.21 5.36 22.18
N VAL A 38 -0.17 4.32 21.34
CA VAL A 38 -0.98 3.10 21.50
C VAL A 38 -0.65 2.35 22.80
N CYS A 39 0.62 2.39 23.20
CA CYS A 39 1.11 1.61 24.34
C CYS A 39 1.21 2.41 25.65
N SER A 40 0.82 3.69 25.69
CA SER A 40 1.02 4.55 26.86
C SER A 40 0.33 4.02 28.11
N ASP A 41 -0.87 3.49 27.95
CA ASP A 41 -1.75 3.09 29.05
C ASP A 41 -1.70 1.57 29.31
N HIS A 42 -0.83 0.86 28.59
CA HIS A 42 -0.66 -0.58 28.79
C HIS A 42 0.09 -0.85 30.10
N ALA A 43 -0.31 -1.87 30.85
CA ALA A 43 0.33 -2.26 32.12
C ALA A 43 1.84 -2.54 32.00
N ASN A 44 2.30 -2.86 30.79
CA ASN A 44 3.71 -2.95 30.43
C ASN A 44 3.95 -2.28 29.05
N PRO A 45 4.27 -0.98 29.01
CA PRO A 45 4.40 -0.24 27.76
C PRO A 45 5.50 -0.79 26.85
N GLU A 46 6.62 -1.24 27.41
CA GLU A 46 7.75 -1.77 26.65
C GLU A 46 7.42 -3.10 25.96
N LEU A 47 6.67 -3.98 26.63
CA LEU A 47 6.19 -5.22 26.00
C LEU A 47 5.20 -4.92 24.87
N CYS A 48 4.28 -3.97 25.08
CA CYS A 48 3.35 -3.52 24.05
C CYS A 48 4.09 -2.98 22.83
N LYS A 49 5.09 -2.09 23.02
CA LYS A 49 5.88 -1.52 21.93
C LYS A 49 6.54 -2.61 21.08
N LYS A 50 7.16 -3.62 21.72
CA LYS A 50 7.78 -4.75 21.02
C LYS A 50 6.77 -5.55 20.22
N ALA A 51 5.60 -5.85 20.80
CA ALA A 51 4.55 -6.61 20.13
C ALA A 51 3.96 -5.82 18.94
N PHE A 52 3.69 -4.53 19.12
CA PHE A 52 3.17 -3.64 18.09
C PHE A 52 4.13 -3.53 16.90
N ILE A 53 5.42 -3.27 17.15
CA ILE A 53 6.43 -3.20 16.09
C ILE A 53 6.52 -4.53 15.32
N LYS A 54 6.47 -5.66 16.03
CA LYS A 54 6.47 -6.99 15.40
C LYS A 54 5.23 -7.20 14.52
N PHE A 55 4.06 -6.80 15.01
CA PHE A 55 2.81 -6.90 14.25
C PHE A 55 2.83 -6.01 13.00
N MET A 56 3.27 -4.76 13.12
CA MET A 56 3.43 -3.85 11.98
C MET A 56 4.45 -4.38 10.96
N GLY A 57 5.53 -5.01 11.41
CA GLY A 57 6.47 -5.71 10.52
C GLY A 57 5.80 -6.85 9.75
N TYR A 58 4.98 -7.65 10.41
CA TYR A 58 4.20 -8.72 9.76
C TYR A 58 3.22 -8.16 8.71
N ILE A 59 2.51 -7.09 9.05
CA ILE A 59 1.61 -6.37 8.13
C ILE A 59 2.39 -5.94 6.89
N LYS A 60 3.51 -5.24 7.07
CA LYS A 60 4.36 -4.75 5.98
C LYS A 60 4.81 -5.88 5.06
N THR A 61 5.34 -6.98 5.61
CA THR A 61 5.83 -8.10 4.80
C THR A 61 4.71 -8.75 3.97
N ASN A 62 3.53 -8.94 4.55
CA ASN A 62 2.40 -9.49 3.81
C ASN A 62 1.92 -8.53 2.73
N ASP A 63 1.92 -7.24 3.03
CA ASP A 63 1.49 -6.23 2.08
C ASP A 63 2.44 -6.09 0.89
N ASP A 64 3.75 -6.06 1.15
CA ASP A 64 4.78 -6.13 0.11
C ASP A 64 4.57 -7.38 -0.78
N TYR A 65 4.21 -8.51 -0.17
CA TYR A 65 3.94 -9.74 -0.89
C TYR A 65 2.64 -9.70 -1.71
N TYR A 66 1.58 -9.04 -1.21
CA TYR A 66 0.36 -8.79 -1.97
C TYR A 66 0.67 -8.02 -3.26
N TYR A 67 1.41 -6.91 -3.17
CA TYR A 67 1.78 -6.14 -4.37
C TYR A 67 2.73 -6.90 -5.29
N PHE A 68 3.63 -7.72 -4.75
CA PHE A 68 4.42 -8.66 -5.55
C PHE A 68 3.50 -9.59 -6.35
N CYS A 69 2.51 -10.22 -5.72
CA CYS A 69 1.57 -11.11 -6.40
C CYS A 69 0.78 -10.40 -7.52
N GLN A 70 0.31 -9.18 -7.29
CA GLN A 70 -0.40 -8.40 -8.32
C GLN A 70 0.50 -8.11 -9.53
N LYS A 71 1.73 -7.63 -9.30
CA LYS A 71 2.69 -7.35 -10.38
C LYS A 71 3.07 -8.60 -11.19
N GLN A 72 3.25 -9.73 -10.51
CA GLN A 72 3.58 -10.99 -11.17
C GLN A 72 2.43 -11.49 -12.04
N LYS A 73 1.19 -11.39 -11.53
CA LYS A 73 -0.03 -11.74 -12.28
C LYS A 73 -0.23 -10.85 -13.51
N GLU A 74 -0.01 -9.54 -13.39
CA GLU A 74 -0.03 -8.59 -14.51
C GLU A 74 1.02 -8.93 -15.58
N ALA A 75 2.19 -9.40 -15.15
CA ALA A 75 3.26 -9.85 -16.05
C ALA A 75 3.07 -11.27 -16.61
N GLY A 76 1.96 -11.96 -16.27
CA GLY A 76 1.70 -13.33 -16.71
C GLY A 76 2.62 -14.40 -16.09
N MET A 77 3.28 -14.07 -14.97
CA MET A 77 4.17 -14.98 -14.26
C MET A 77 3.41 -15.84 -13.24
N THR A 78 3.93 -17.04 -12.97
CA THR A 78 3.36 -17.94 -11.95
C THR A 78 3.72 -17.49 -10.55
N VAL A 79 2.77 -17.55 -9.62
CA VAL A 79 2.95 -17.19 -8.21
C VAL A 79 2.57 -18.34 -7.28
N ASN A 80 3.02 -18.29 -6.03
CA ASN A 80 2.51 -19.18 -5.00
C ASN A 80 1.10 -18.75 -4.60
N LYS A 81 0.09 -19.51 -5.06
CA LYS A 81 -1.33 -19.19 -4.85
C LYS A 81 -1.70 -19.08 -3.37
N ASP A 82 -1.20 -19.98 -2.52
CA ASP A 82 -1.55 -19.99 -1.11
C ASP A 82 -0.99 -18.76 -0.39
N SER A 83 0.24 -18.37 -0.70
CA SER A 83 0.85 -17.17 -0.12
C SER A 83 0.16 -15.90 -0.61
N CYS A 84 -0.23 -15.83 -1.89
CA CYS A 84 -0.96 -14.68 -2.42
C CYS A 84 -2.37 -14.56 -1.83
N ASN A 85 -3.08 -15.69 -1.64
CA ASN A 85 -4.39 -15.68 -1.01
C ASN A 85 -4.31 -15.21 0.45
N LYS A 86 -3.26 -15.59 1.18
CA LYS A 86 -3.04 -15.15 2.57
C LYS A 86 -2.75 -13.66 2.66
N SER A 87 -1.91 -13.13 1.76
CA SER A 87 -1.62 -11.70 1.75
C SER A 87 -2.83 -10.87 1.30
N GLU A 88 -3.60 -11.35 0.34
CA GLU A 88 -4.88 -10.76 -0.09
C GLU A 88 -5.90 -10.73 1.06
N ALA A 89 -6.08 -11.84 1.77
CA ALA A 89 -7.00 -11.88 2.91
C ALA A 89 -6.63 -10.89 4.02
N LEU A 90 -5.33 -10.70 4.30
CA LEU A 90 -4.90 -9.68 5.26
C LEU A 90 -5.20 -8.27 4.72
N ARG A 91 -4.93 -8.01 3.44
CA ARG A 91 -5.22 -6.71 2.82
C ARG A 91 -6.72 -6.39 2.86
N GLU A 92 -7.57 -7.37 2.55
CA GLU A 92 -9.03 -7.23 2.66
C GLU A 92 -9.49 -6.92 4.08
N PHE A 93 -8.91 -7.58 5.09
CA PHE A 93 -9.21 -7.31 6.49
C PHE A 93 -8.85 -5.88 6.89
N LEU A 94 -7.71 -5.36 6.42
CA LEU A 94 -7.27 -4.00 6.75
C LEU A 94 -8.10 -2.91 6.05
N ASP A 95 -8.52 -3.16 4.82
CA ASP A 95 -9.29 -2.18 4.03
C ASP A 95 -10.78 -2.14 4.42
N LYS A 96 -11.28 -3.19 5.09
CA LYS A 96 -12.67 -3.32 5.59
C LYS A 96 -12.68 -3.65 7.09
N PRO A 97 -12.28 -2.70 7.95
CA PRO A 97 -12.21 -2.91 9.39
C PRO A 97 -13.58 -3.16 10.03
#